data_AF-A0A7X5IGQ0-F1
#
_entry.id   AF-A0A7X5IGQ0-F1
#
_cell.length_a   1.000
_cell.length_b   1.000
_cell.length_c   1.000
_cell.angle_alpha   90.00
_cell.angle_beta   90.00
_cell.angle_gamma   90.00
#
_symmetry.space_group_name_H-M   'P 1'
#
loop_
_entity.id
_entity.type
_entity.pdbx_description
1 polymer ?
#
loop_
_entity_poly.entity_id
_entity_poly.type
_entity_poly.pdbx_seq_one_letter_code
_entity_poly.pdbx_strand_id
1 'polypeptide(L)'
;MAGVRELPFALAPVTVVVGHYGVGKTNFALNLALDAAAAGYEVTLADMDVVNPYFRSSECASLLEEAGVRLIAPVFGGAGTSLDVPSLTGAVVPAVEAAYAEDAERALGGAPEAAATVARDAHLSVAGKAVVIDAGGDDVGATALARFASAVGAGRH
;
A
#
# COMPACT_ATOMS: atom_id res chain seq x y z
N MET A 1 24.84 -4.55 3.39
CA MET A 1 24.02 -4.84 2.21
C MET A 1 23.03 -5.92 2.62
N ALA A 2 21.90 -5.55 3.23
CA ALA A 2 20.84 -6.52 3.50
C ALA A 2 20.27 -6.95 2.15
N GLY A 3 20.28 -8.26 1.87
CA GLY A 3 19.78 -8.79 0.61
C GLY A 3 18.32 -8.42 0.39
N VAL A 4 17.91 -8.34 -0.87
CA VAL A 4 16.50 -8.23 -1.27
C VAL A 4 15.72 -9.34 -0.56
N ARG A 5 14.70 -8.98 0.23
CA ARG A 5 13.85 -9.99 0.88
C ARG A 5 12.87 -10.51 -0.15
N GLU A 6 12.71 -11.81 -0.25
CA GLU A 6 11.69 -12.41 -1.08
C GLU A 6 10.38 -12.53 -0.28
N LEU A 7 9.25 -12.10 -0.86
CA LEU A 7 7.96 -12.31 -0.23
C LEU A 7 7.57 -13.79 -0.31
N PRO A 8 6.98 -14.38 0.73
CA PRO A 8 6.59 -15.80 0.73
C PRO A 8 5.37 -16.10 -0.16
N PHE A 9 4.82 -15.09 -0.83
CA PHE A 9 3.66 -15.19 -1.72
C PHE A 9 3.73 -14.08 -2.79
N ALA A 10 3.00 -14.28 -3.90
CA ALA A 10 2.82 -13.24 -4.90
C ALA A 10 1.94 -12.12 -4.34
N LEU A 11 2.41 -10.87 -4.45
CA LEU A 11 1.68 -9.70 -4.01
C LEU A 11 0.76 -9.20 -5.13
N ALA A 12 -0.53 -9.06 -4.83
CA ALA A 12 -1.47 -8.39 -5.73
C ALA A 12 -1.17 -6.88 -5.81
N PRO A 13 -1.41 -6.23 -6.96
CA PRO A 13 -1.20 -4.77 -7.10
C PRO A 13 -1.99 -3.95 -6.08
N VAL A 14 -3.13 -4.46 -5.61
CA VAL A 14 -3.90 -3.88 -4.50
C VAL A 14 -4.25 -4.97 -3.48
N THR A 15 -3.84 -4.78 -2.24
CA THR A 15 -4.14 -5.67 -1.11
C THR A 15 -4.92 -4.90 -0.05
N VAL A 16 -6.11 -5.39 0.31
CA VAL A 16 -6.95 -4.78 1.34
C VAL A 16 -6.92 -5.64 2.60
N VAL A 17 -6.59 -5.02 3.74
CA VAL A 17 -6.54 -5.65 5.05
C VAL A 17 -7.79 -5.24 5.83
N VAL A 18 -8.60 -6.24 6.20
CA VAL A 18 -9.86 -6.09 6.94
C VAL A 18 -9.95 -7.12 8.06
N GLY A 19 -10.79 -6.86 9.06
CA GLY A 19 -11.00 -7.77 10.20
C GLY A 19 -11.30 -7.02 11.49
N HIS A 20 -11.70 -7.74 12.55
CA HIS A 20 -12.19 -7.11 13.78
C HIS A 20 -11.18 -6.19 14.48
N TYR A 21 -11.64 -5.31 15.37
CA TYR A 21 -10.77 -4.47 16.19
C TYR A 21 -9.81 -5.34 17.05
N GLY A 22 -8.58 -4.85 17.25
CA GLY A 22 -7.59 -5.50 18.12
C GLY A 22 -6.87 -6.74 17.54
N VAL A 23 -7.21 -7.21 16.34
CA VAL A 23 -6.59 -8.42 15.75
C VAL A 23 -5.22 -8.18 15.10
N GLY A 24 -4.69 -6.95 15.15
CA GLY A 24 -3.35 -6.62 14.65
C GLY A 24 -3.25 -6.18 13.18
N LYS A 25 -4.36 -5.74 12.56
CA LYS A 25 -4.40 -5.33 11.13
C LYS A 25 -3.36 -4.27 10.76
N THR A 26 -3.27 -3.19 11.52
CA THR A 26 -2.32 -2.11 11.25
C THR A 26 -0.88 -2.60 11.30
N ASN A 27 -0.54 -3.43 12.28
CA ASN A 27 0.78 -4.07 12.35
C ASN A 27 1.03 -4.98 11.15
N PHE A 28 0.03 -5.76 10.72
CA PHE A 28 0.15 -6.59 9.54
C PHE A 28 0.37 -5.74 8.27
N ALA A 29 -0.43 -4.69 8.07
CA ALA A 29 -0.33 -3.79 6.92
C ALA A 29 1.03 -3.06 6.86
N LEU A 30 1.54 -2.59 8.00
CA LEU A 30 2.86 -1.98 8.12
C LEU A 30 3.97 -2.95 7.74
N ASN A 31 3.98 -4.15 8.32
CA ASN A 31 5.02 -5.14 8.03
C ASN A 31 4.97 -5.60 6.58
N LEU A 32 3.76 -5.84 6.04
CA LEU A 32 3.60 -6.19 4.63
C LEU A 32 4.17 -5.10 3.70
N ALA A 33 3.90 -3.82 4.00
CA ALA A 33 4.40 -2.71 3.20
C ALA A 33 5.94 -2.61 3.25
N LEU A 34 6.53 -2.78 4.44
CA LEU A 34 7.98 -2.78 4.64
C LEU A 34 8.66 -3.97 3.94
N ASP A 35 8.08 -5.17 4.04
CA ASP A 35 8.61 -6.36 3.40
C ASP A 35 8.49 -6.27 1.87
N ALA A 36 7.38 -5.72 1.35
CA ALA A 36 7.21 -5.49 -0.08
C ALA A 36 8.21 -4.45 -0.62
N ALA A 37 8.45 -3.36 0.11
CA ALA A 37 9.48 -2.40 -0.26
C ALA A 37 10.89 -3.03 -0.24
N ALA A 38 11.18 -3.85 0.77
CA ALA A 38 12.43 -4.62 0.85
C ALA A 38 12.56 -5.67 -0.27
N ALA A 39 11.45 -6.10 -0.86
CA ALA A 39 11.39 -6.96 -2.04
C ALA A 39 11.48 -6.19 -3.38
N GLY A 40 11.64 -4.87 -3.33
CA GLY A 40 11.82 -4.01 -4.51
C GLY A 40 10.52 -3.48 -5.12
N TYR A 41 9.38 -3.57 -4.42
CA TYR A 41 8.15 -2.91 -4.85
C TYR A 41 8.17 -1.41 -4.55
N GLU A 42 7.54 -0.60 -5.41
CA GLU A 42 7.15 0.77 -5.08
C GLU A 42 5.81 0.72 -4.33
N VAL A 43 5.86 0.90 -3.00
CA VAL A 43 4.72 0.64 -2.13
C VAL A 43 4.04 1.93 -1.69
N THR A 44 2.71 1.96 -1.79
CA THR A 44 1.85 2.92 -1.09
C THR A 44 1.04 2.22 0.00
N LEU A 45 1.16 2.66 1.25
CA LEU A 45 0.28 2.25 2.34
C LEU A 45 -0.80 3.31 2.54
N ALA A 46 -2.07 2.92 2.46
CA ALA A 46 -3.22 3.76 2.77
C ALA A 46 -3.82 3.33 4.12
N ASP A 47 -3.64 4.17 5.14
CA ASP A 47 -4.27 3.99 6.46
C ASP A 47 -5.61 4.73 6.43
N MET A 48 -6.71 3.97 6.41
CA MET A 48 -8.07 4.52 6.34
C MET A 48 -8.79 4.51 7.69
N ASP A 49 -8.10 4.18 8.79
CA ASP A 49 -8.73 4.14 10.10
C ASP A 49 -8.94 5.56 10.65
N VAL A 50 -10.18 6.03 10.54
CA VAL A 50 -10.59 7.37 11.01
C VAL A 50 -10.71 7.40 12.55
N VAL A 51 -10.84 6.24 13.21
CA VAL A 51 -11.15 6.12 14.65
C VAL A 51 -10.08 5.28 15.35
N ASN A 52 -8.84 5.77 15.40
CA ASN A 52 -7.77 5.04 16.07
C ASN A 52 -7.21 5.77 17.32
N PRO A 53 -7.53 5.33 18.55
CA PRO A 53 -7.04 5.96 19.78
C PRO A 53 -5.65 5.49 20.25
N TYR A 54 -5.01 4.49 19.63
CA TYR A 54 -3.87 3.81 20.28
C TYR A 54 -2.68 3.38 19.39
N PHE A 55 -2.82 3.23 18.06
CA PHE A 55 -1.71 2.76 17.22
C PHE A 55 -1.82 3.23 15.79
N ARG A 56 -1.20 4.37 15.44
CA ARG A 56 -1.41 5.03 14.14
C ARG A 56 -0.24 4.76 13.21
N SER A 57 -0.51 4.45 11.95
CA SER A 57 0.56 4.31 10.93
C SER A 57 1.36 5.60 10.78
N SER A 58 0.76 6.76 11.11
CA SER A 58 1.43 8.05 11.19
C SER A 58 2.57 8.10 12.21
N GLU A 59 2.50 7.34 13.29
CA GLU A 59 3.60 7.23 14.27
C GLU A 59 4.79 6.45 13.71
N CYS A 60 4.56 5.64 12.66
CA CYS A 60 5.57 4.95 11.88
C CYS A 60 5.93 5.68 10.58
N ALA A 61 5.47 6.92 10.36
CA ALA A 61 5.68 7.64 9.10
C ALA A 61 7.17 7.78 8.74
N SER A 62 8.03 8.11 9.70
CA SER A 62 9.48 8.20 9.47
C SER A 62 10.08 6.85 9.09
N LEU A 63 9.66 5.76 9.73
CA LEU A 63 10.12 4.40 9.39
C LEU A 63 9.69 4.01 7.97
N LEU A 64 8.46 4.33 7.60
CA LEU A 64 7.92 4.07 6.25
C LEU A 64 8.68 4.89 5.20
N GLU A 65 8.89 6.18 5.46
CA GLU A 65 9.64 7.07 4.56
C GLU A 65 11.09 6.62 4.38
N GLU A 66 11.79 6.26 5.47
CA GLU A 66 13.14 5.70 5.42
C GLU A 66 13.20 4.39 4.61
N ALA A 67 12.14 3.60 4.63
CA ALA A 67 12.01 2.38 3.85
C ALA A 67 11.52 2.60 2.40
N GLY A 68 11.26 3.85 2.00
CA GLY A 68 10.74 4.19 0.67
C GLY A 68 9.26 3.87 0.46
N VAL A 69 8.50 3.64 1.54
CA VAL A 69 7.06 3.41 1.51
C VAL A 69 6.32 4.75 1.59
N ARG A 70 5.46 5.03 0.62
CA ARG A 70 4.59 6.20 0.63
C ARG A 70 3.39 5.96 1.56
N LEU A 71 3.20 6.81 2.57
CA LEU A 71 2.03 6.76 3.44
C LEU A 71 0.95 7.75 2.95
N ILE A 72 -0.28 7.28 2.79
CA ILE A 72 -1.51 8.08 2.73
C ILE A 72 -2.27 7.84 4.03
N ALA A 73 -2.39 8.85 4.87
CA ALA A 73 -3.15 8.79 6.11
C ALA A 73 -3.91 10.10 6.34
N PRO A 74 -5.01 10.10 7.12
CA PRO A 74 -5.70 11.33 7.47
C PRO A 74 -4.75 12.26 8.24
N VAL A 75 -4.75 13.54 7.91
CA VAL A 75 -3.98 14.54 8.65
C VAL A 75 -4.79 14.96 9.87
N PHE A 76 -4.40 14.49 11.06
CA PHE A 76 -5.03 14.93 12.30
C PHE A 76 -4.44 16.28 12.71
N GLY A 77 -5.06 17.37 12.26
CA GLY A 77 -4.78 18.69 12.78
C GLY A 77 -5.07 18.73 14.28
N GLY A 78 -4.09 19.17 15.09
CA GLY A 78 -4.29 19.35 16.52
C GLY A 78 -5.57 20.16 16.78
N ALA A 79 -6.43 19.65 17.67
CA ALA A 79 -7.78 20.14 18.00
C ALA A 79 -8.98 19.42 17.34
N GLY A 80 -8.84 18.17 16.90
CA GLY A 80 -10.01 17.28 16.75
C GLY A 80 -10.97 17.63 15.61
N THR A 81 -10.54 18.43 14.64
CA THR A 81 -11.28 18.63 13.40
C THR A 81 -10.89 17.54 12.40
N SER A 82 -11.77 16.56 12.22
CA SER A 82 -11.67 15.61 11.11
C SER A 82 -11.73 16.38 9.78
N LEU A 83 -10.60 16.54 9.10
CA LEU A 83 -10.48 17.07 7.73
C LEU A 83 -9.58 16.09 6.96
N ASP A 84 -9.84 15.63 5.74
CA ASP A 84 -10.95 15.80 4.81
C ASP A 84 -11.06 14.49 4.02
N VAL A 85 -12.18 13.78 4.13
CA VAL A 85 -12.49 12.57 3.35
C VAL A 85 -12.18 12.70 1.85
N PRO A 86 -12.49 13.84 1.18
CA PRO A 86 -12.14 14.02 -0.23
C PRO A 86 -10.64 13.96 -0.52
N SER A 87 -9.79 14.44 0.39
CA SER A 87 -8.34 14.47 0.23
C SER A 87 -7.73 13.07 0.28
N LEU A 88 -8.24 12.20 1.15
CA LEU A 88 -7.88 10.78 1.18
C LEU A 88 -8.30 10.09 -0.11
N THR A 89 -9.53 10.34 -0.57
CA THR A 89 -10.02 9.76 -1.82
C THR A 89 -9.16 10.18 -3.01
N GLY A 90 -8.81 11.47 -3.10
CA GLY A 90 -7.98 12.02 -4.17
C GLY A 90 -6.55 11.48 -4.22
N ALA A 91 -6.04 10.91 -3.12
CA ALA A 91 -4.71 10.32 -3.07
C ALA A 91 -4.72 8.79 -3.28
N VAL A 92 -5.73 8.09 -2.77
CA VAL A 92 -5.79 6.62 -2.82
C VAL A 92 -6.22 6.12 -4.20
N VAL A 93 -7.22 6.76 -4.84
CA VAL A 93 -7.70 6.32 -6.16
C VAL A 93 -6.60 6.33 -7.22
N PRO A 94 -5.81 7.42 -7.39
CA PRO A 94 -4.74 7.42 -8.38
C PRO A 94 -3.64 6.39 -8.09
N ALA A 95 -3.37 6.10 -6.82
CA ALA A 95 -2.40 5.07 -6.43
C ALA A 95 -2.87 3.68 -6.86
N VAL A 96 -4.16 3.38 -6.65
CA VAL A 96 -4.78 2.13 -7.09
C VAL A 96 -4.75 1.99 -8.61
N GLU A 97 -5.14 3.04 -9.34
CA GLU A 97 -5.12 3.04 -10.81
C GLU A 97 -3.70 2.84 -11.36
N ALA A 98 -2.70 3.50 -10.77
CA ALA A 98 -1.30 3.34 -11.17
C ALA A 98 -0.79 1.92 -10.95
N ALA A 99 -1.14 1.29 -9.82
CA ALA A 99 -0.74 -0.09 -9.54
C ALA A 99 -1.35 -1.08 -10.55
N TYR A 100 -2.63 -0.92 -10.88
CA TYR A 100 -3.26 -1.77 -11.90
C TYR A 100 -2.76 -1.52 -13.32
N ALA A 101 -2.46 -0.28 -13.69
CA ALA A 101 -1.90 0.04 -15.01
C ALA A 101 -0.53 -0.63 -15.20
N GLU A 102 0.35 -0.55 -14.20
CA GLU A 102 1.68 -1.16 -14.27
C GLU A 102 1.62 -2.69 -14.27
N ASP A 103 0.74 -3.28 -13.44
CA ASP A 103 0.49 -4.73 -13.46
C ASP A 103 -0.02 -5.19 -14.84
N ALA A 104 -0.93 -4.43 -15.45
CA ALA A 104 -1.43 -4.69 -16.78
C ALA A 104 -0.33 -4.61 -17.86
N GLU A 105 0.52 -3.59 -17.81
CA GLU A 105 1.67 -3.43 -18.71
C GLU A 105 2.66 -4.59 -18.57
N ARG A 106 2.97 -5.02 -17.33
CA ARG A 106 3.81 -6.20 -17.09
C ARG A 106 3.19 -7.48 -17.64
N ALA A 107 1.89 -7.67 -17.47
CA ALA A 107 1.19 -8.85 -17.99
C ALA A 107 1.20 -8.91 -19.54
N LEU A 108 1.18 -7.76 -20.21
CA LEU A 108 1.27 -7.64 -21.67
C LEU A 108 2.71 -7.75 -22.21
N GLY A 109 3.72 -7.46 -21.37
CA GLY A 109 5.14 -7.40 -21.74
C GLY A 109 5.90 -8.72 -21.72
N GLY A 110 5.30 -9.83 -21.29
CA GLY A 110 5.96 -11.15 -21.20
C GLY A 110 6.94 -11.26 -20.03
N ALA A 111 7.06 -12.46 -19.46
CA ALA A 111 7.98 -12.74 -18.36
C ALA A 111 9.41 -12.24 -18.67
N PRO A 112 10.21 -11.79 -17.67
CA PRO A 112 11.63 -11.60 -17.86
C PRO A 112 12.32 -12.98 -17.95
N GLU A 113 12.13 -13.69 -19.06
CA GLU A 113 13.10 -14.70 -19.51
C GLU A 113 14.32 -13.97 -20.09
N ALA A 114 15.13 -13.37 -19.21
CA ALA A 114 16.56 -13.06 -19.42
C ALA A 114 17.10 -12.11 -18.32
N ALA A 115 17.08 -12.53 -17.05
CA ALA A 115 17.81 -11.80 -15.98
C ALA A 115 19.17 -12.46 -15.64
N ALA A 116 19.79 -13.12 -16.62
CA ALA A 116 21.20 -13.47 -16.57
C ALA A 116 21.88 -12.83 -17.77
N THR A 117 22.79 -11.89 -17.49
CA THR A 117 23.78 -11.29 -18.42
C THR A 117 23.53 -9.82 -18.76
N VAL A 118 24.19 -8.98 -17.94
CA VAL A 118 24.72 -7.64 -18.25
C VAL A 118 23.73 -6.47 -18.19
N ALA A 119 23.71 -5.81 -17.03
CA ALA A 119 23.72 -4.35 -16.95
C ALA A 119 24.29 -3.92 -15.59
N ARG A 120 25.54 -3.47 -15.59
CA ARG A 120 26.08 -2.61 -14.54
C ARG A 120 25.59 -1.19 -14.86
N ASP A 121 25.13 -0.49 -13.84
CA ASP A 121 24.62 0.90 -13.84
C ASP A 121 23.22 1.13 -14.45
N ALA A 122 22.19 1.03 -13.61
CA ALA A 122 20.98 1.88 -13.58
C ALA A 122 20.00 1.30 -12.55
N HIS A 123 19.34 2.18 -11.79
CA HIS A 123 18.11 1.99 -11.00
C HIS A 123 17.60 0.54 -10.88
N LEU A 124 17.61 -0.04 -9.66
CA LEU A 124 16.99 -1.34 -9.38
C LEU A 124 15.64 -1.42 -10.11
N SER A 125 15.45 -2.41 -10.99
CA SER A 125 14.16 -2.62 -11.64
C SER A 125 13.13 -2.88 -10.55
N VAL A 126 12.19 -1.96 -10.37
CA VAL A 126 11.10 -2.13 -9.42
C VAL A 126 10.32 -3.41 -9.77
N ALA A 127 10.10 -4.27 -8.77
CA ALA A 127 9.35 -5.52 -8.91
C ALA A 127 7.89 -5.24 -9.28
N GLY A 128 7.34 -4.15 -8.74
CA GLY A 128 6.11 -3.51 -9.18
C GLY A 128 5.56 -2.46 -8.25
N LYS A 129 4.51 -1.76 -8.66
CA LYS A 129 3.71 -0.94 -7.76
C LYS A 129 2.73 -1.80 -6.98
N ALA A 130 2.64 -1.53 -5.69
CA ALA A 130 1.68 -2.18 -4.81
C ALA A 130 1.02 -1.15 -3.89
N VAL A 131 -0.28 -1.32 -3.67
CA VAL A 131 -1.07 -0.56 -2.71
C VAL A 131 -1.54 -1.51 -1.61
N VAL A 132 -1.22 -1.18 -0.35
CA VAL A 132 -1.78 -1.84 0.83
C VAL A 132 -2.79 -0.90 1.47
N ILE A 133 -4.01 -1.35 1.69
CA ILE A 133 -5.09 -0.57 2.30
C ILE A 133 -5.43 -1.17 3.67
N ASP A 134 -5.17 -0.45 4.76
CA ASP A 134 -5.70 -0.76 6.08
C ASP A 134 -7.08 -0.13 6.21
N ALA A 135 -8.12 -0.95 6.05
CA ALA A 135 -9.51 -0.49 5.99
C ALA A 135 -10.18 -0.36 7.36
N GLY A 136 -9.47 -0.59 8.47
CA GLY A 136 -10.09 -0.60 9.80
C GLY A 136 -11.02 -1.81 10.00
N GLY A 137 -11.60 -1.94 11.20
CA GLY A 137 -12.33 -3.16 11.61
C GLY A 137 -13.76 -2.96 12.06
N ASP A 138 -14.27 -1.74 11.97
CA ASP A 138 -15.61 -1.34 12.39
C ASP A 138 -16.46 -0.92 11.18
N ASP A 139 -17.72 -0.57 11.44
CA ASP A 139 -18.66 -0.12 10.41
C ASP A 139 -18.17 1.17 9.71
N VAL A 140 -17.34 1.96 10.39
CA VAL A 140 -16.73 3.18 9.84
C VAL A 140 -15.68 2.81 8.79
N GLY A 141 -14.81 1.85 9.10
CA GLY A 141 -13.81 1.30 8.19
C GLY A 141 -14.44 0.68 6.94
N ALA A 142 -15.50 -0.13 7.12
CA ALA A 142 -16.26 -0.67 5.99
C ALA A 142 -16.88 0.42 5.11
N THR A 143 -17.45 1.47 5.72
CA THR A 143 -18.01 2.62 5.00
C THR A 143 -16.93 3.41 4.27
N ALA A 144 -15.75 3.56 4.87
CA ALA A 144 -14.61 4.21 4.24
C ALA A 144 -14.14 3.42 3.01
N LEU A 145 -13.99 2.09 3.14
CA LEU A 145 -13.60 1.21 2.04
C LEU A 145 -14.60 1.23 0.88
N ALA A 146 -15.91 1.31 1.17
CA ALA A 146 -16.95 1.35 0.14
C ALA A 146 -16.77 2.51 -0.87
N ARG A 147 -16.14 3.62 -0.46
CA ARG A 147 -15.83 4.76 -1.34
C ARG A 147 -14.81 4.41 -2.43
N PHE A 148 -14.02 3.38 -2.20
CA PHE A 148 -12.98 2.89 -3.11
C PHE A 148 -13.41 1.63 -3.87
N ALA A 149 -14.63 1.13 -3.65
CA ALA A 149 -15.08 -0.14 -4.22
C ALA A 149 -14.95 -0.18 -5.75
N SER A 150 -15.26 0.92 -6.45
CA SER A 150 -15.10 1.00 -7.91
C SER A 150 -13.65 0.93 -8.35
N ALA A 151 -12.74 1.58 -7.60
CA ALA A 151 -11.32 1.57 -7.92
C ALA A 151 -10.73 0.19 -7.62
N VAL A 152 -10.96 -0.36 -6.42
CA VAL A 152 -10.49 -1.69 -6.02
C VAL A 152 -11.06 -2.77 -6.94
N GLY A 153 -12.34 -2.69 -7.31
CA GLY A 153 -13.01 -3.64 -8.19
C GLY A 153 -12.54 -3.62 -9.65
N ALA A 154 -11.81 -2.58 -10.10
CA ALA A 154 -11.31 -2.47 -11.47
C ALA A 154 -10.13 -3.40 -11.78
N GLY A 155 -9.53 -4.02 -10.75
CA GLY A 155 -8.49 -5.02 -10.90
C GLY A 155 -8.98 -6.26 -11.67
N ARG A 156 -8.04 -7.03 -12.23
CA ARG A 156 -8.34 -8.35 -12.78
C ARG A 156 -8.49 -9.32 -11.61
N HIS A 157 -9.60 -10.07 -11.56
CA HIS A 157 -9.89 -11.08 -10.53
C HIS A 157 -9.91 -12.48 -11.15
#